data_AF-A0AAN5BWU7-F1
#
_entry.id   AF-A0AAN5BWU7-F1
#
_cell.length_a   1.000
_cell.length_b   1.000
_cell.length_c   1.000
_cell.angle_alpha   90.00
_cell.angle_beta   90.00
_cell.angle_gamma   90.00
#
_symmetry.space_group_name_H-M   'P 1'
#
loop_
_entity.id
_entity.type
_entity.pdbx_description
1 polymer ?
#
loop_
_entity_poly.entity_id
_entity_poly.type
_entity_poly.pdbx_seq_one_letter_code
_entity_poly.pdbx_strand_id
1 'polypeptide(L)'
;MLPDRSDDDPQLVASPPTFAELMALKQLDSPSHLHGISSDEPEKIERFQSLASPYPPGEGKMAFGGHVYAQSAYAASKTVEKGFVIHVRSLATHAHS
;
A
#
# COMPACT_ATOMS: atom_id res chain seq x y z
N MET A 1 -52.18 10.11 -13.11
CA MET A 1 -50.92 10.11 -13.88
C MET A 1 -49.81 10.56 -12.94
N LEU A 2 -48.90 9.66 -12.61
CA LEU A 2 -47.55 9.97 -12.13
C LEU A 2 -46.59 9.66 -13.29
N PRO A 3 -45.38 10.22 -13.28
CA PRO A 3 -44.31 9.33 -12.85
C PRO A 3 -43.51 9.92 -11.69
N ASP A 4 -43.25 9.02 -10.76
CA ASP A 4 -42.27 9.09 -9.69
C ASP A 4 -40.89 9.27 -10.34
N ARG A 5 -40.19 10.36 -10.03
CA ARG A 5 -38.79 10.48 -10.40
C ARG A 5 -38.00 9.74 -9.35
N SER A 6 -37.86 8.44 -9.58
CA SER A 6 -36.81 7.61 -9.02
C SER A 6 -35.47 8.25 -9.40
N ASP A 7 -34.96 9.13 -8.54
CA ASP A 7 -33.53 9.42 -8.44
C ASP A 7 -32.84 8.21 -7.77
N ASP A 8 -33.10 7.01 -8.30
CA ASP A 8 -32.24 5.86 -8.14
C ASP A 8 -30.99 6.17 -8.97
N ASP A 9 -30.07 6.95 -8.40
CA ASP A 9 -28.68 6.92 -8.84
C ASP A 9 -28.22 5.50 -8.52
N PRO A 10 -28.01 4.61 -9.52
CA PRO A 10 -27.44 3.33 -9.23
C PRO A 10 -26.03 3.65 -8.77
N GLN A 11 -25.83 3.68 -7.45
CA GLN A 11 -24.54 3.37 -6.84
C GLN A 11 -24.03 2.20 -7.67
N LEU A 12 -23.07 2.48 -8.55
CA LEU A 12 -22.36 1.49 -9.31
C LEU A 12 -21.76 0.61 -8.23
N VAL A 13 -22.44 -0.49 -7.91
CA VAL A 13 -22.02 -1.47 -6.94
C VAL A 13 -20.86 -2.21 -7.58
N ALA A 14 -19.74 -1.49 -7.69
CA ALA A 14 -18.48 -2.02 -8.12
C ALA A 14 -18.19 -3.19 -7.19
N SER A 15 -17.97 -4.36 -7.77
CA SER A 15 -17.56 -5.53 -7.02
C SER A 15 -16.43 -5.16 -6.07
N PRO A 16 -16.43 -5.65 -4.82
CA PRO A 16 -15.33 -5.39 -3.91
C PRO A 16 -14.00 -5.74 -4.57
N PRO A 17 -12.98 -4.89 -4.43
CA PRO A 17 -11.67 -5.17 -5.03
C PRO A 17 -11.12 -6.47 -4.46
N THR A 18 -10.54 -7.28 -5.35
CA THR A 18 -9.86 -8.52 -4.98
C THR A 18 -8.62 -8.23 -4.14
N PHE A 19 -8.12 -9.23 -3.42
CA PHE A 19 -6.87 -9.10 -2.67
C PHE A 19 -5.70 -8.65 -3.56
N ALA A 20 -5.62 -9.18 -4.80
CA ALA A 20 -4.57 -8.81 -5.74
C ALA A 20 -4.66 -7.33 -6.15
N GLU A 21 -5.87 -6.80 -6.35
CA GLU A 21 -6.08 -5.39 -6.67
C GLU A 21 -5.76 -4.49 -5.47
N LEU A 22 -6.16 -4.89 -4.26
CA LEU A 22 -5.82 -4.18 -3.02
C LEU A 22 -4.31 -4.10 -2.76
N MET A 23 -3.58 -5.14 -3.16
CA MET A 23 -2.12 -5.25 -2.96
C MET A 23 -1.31 -4.82 -4.18
N ALA A 24 -1.94 -4.30 -5.24
CA ALA A 24 -1.26 -3.93 -6.47
C ALA A 24 -0.29 -2.76 -6.25
N LEU A 25 0.97 -2.97 -6.62
CA LEU A 25 2.05 -1.99 -6.54
C LEU A 25 2.58 -1.65 -7.93
N LYS A 26 2.80 -0.36 -8.18
CA LYS A 26 3.54 0.14 -9.32
C LYS A 26 4.96 0.48 -8.89
N GLN A 27 5.96 -0.11 -9.55
CA GLN A 27 7.36 0.30 -9.36
C GLN A 27 7.54 1.68 -9.99
N LEU A 28 8.18 2.59 -9.24
CA LEU A 28 8.53 3.93 -9.70
C LEU A 28 10.00 3.94 -10.12
N ASP A 29 10.34 4.90 -10.99
CA ASP A 29 11.73 5.12 -11.39
C ASP A 29 12.58 5.39 -10.14
N SER A 30 13.66 4.63 -10.02
CA SER A 30 14.66 4.88 -8.99
C SER A 30 15.25 6.28 -9.23
N PRO A 31 15.37 7.12 -8.19
CA PRO A 31 16.00 8.42 -8.35
C PRO A 31 17.45 8.17 -8.76
N SER A 32 17.75 8.40 -10.05
CA SER A 32 19.10 8.38 -10.58
C SER A 32 19.89 9.46 -9.84
N HIS A 33 20.70 9.04 -8.87
CA HIS A 33 21.61 9.87 -8.08
C HIS A 33 20.94 11.09 -7.44
N LEU A 34 20.70 11.04 -6.13
CA LEU A 34 20.67 12.27 -5.34
C LEU A 34 22.02 13.00 -5.59
N HIS A 35 21.95 14.05 -6.38
CA HIS A 35 23.07 14.85 -6.85
C HIS A 35 23.74 15.50 -5.63
N GLY A 36 24.77 14.86 -5.06
CA GLY A 36 25.54 15.48 -3.97
C GLY A 36 26.18 14.58 -2.92
N ILE A 37 25.95 13.26 -2.90
CA ILE A 37 26.64 12.38 -1.94
C ILE A 37 27.62 11.48 -2.69
N SER A 38 28.90 11.86 -2.64
CA SER A 38 30.02 11.01 -3.04
C SER A 38 30.18 9.89 -2.00
N SER A 39 29.82 8.65 -2.35
CA SER A 39 30.40 7.46 -1.72
C SER A 39 30.23 6.25 -2.65
N ASP A 40 31.25 5.40 -2.69
CA ASP A 40 31.32 4.10 -3.35
C ASP A 40 29.97 3.37 -3.34
N GLU A 41 29.51 2.98 -4.54
CA GLU A 41 28.27 2.25 -4.84
C GLU A 41 26.97 2.81 -4.21
N PRO A 42 26.09 3.46 -5.02
CA PRO A 42 24.81 3.90 -4.50
C PRO A 42 23.99 2.70 -4.04
N GLU A 43 23.56 2.70 -2.78
CA GLU A 43 22.58 1.75 -2.27
C GLU A 43 21.38 1.69 -3.24
N LYS A 44 21.05 0.50 -3.74
CA LYS A 44 19.99 0.31 -4.74
C LYS A 44 18.63 0.59 -4.10
N ILE A 45 18.15 1.83 -4.22
CA ILE A 45 16.84 2.24 -3.73
C ILE A 45 15.78 1.91 -4.78
N GLU A 46 14.87 1.00 -4.43
CA GLU A 46 13.66 0.71 -5.22
C GLU A 46 12.43 1.36 -4.57
N ARG A 47 11.58 1.96 -5.39
CA ARG A 47 10.39 2.70 -4.92
C ARG A 47 9.13 2.08 -5.50
N PHE A 48 8.11 1.96 -4.66
CA PHE A 48 6.81 1.41 -5.04
C PHE A 48 5.68 2.34 -4.60
N GLN A 49 4.66 2.45 -5.44
CA GLN A 49 3.43 3.18 -5.16
C GLN A 49 2.23 2.23 -5.18
N SER A 50 1.37 2.31 -4.17
CA SER A 50 0.08 1.61 -4.17
C SER A 50 -0.79 2.09 -5.34
N LEU A 51 -1.35 1.13 -6.09
CA LEU A 51 -2.38 1.41 -7.09
C LEU A 51 -3.79 1.45 -6.46
N ALA A 52 -3.97 0.79 -5.31
CA ALA A 52 -5.21 0.87 -4.55
C ALA A 52 -5.25 2.17 -3.72
N SER A 53 -6.42 2.80 -3.68
CA SER A 53 -6.71 3.84 -2.70
C SER A 53 -6.52 3.28 -1.28
N PRO A 54 -5.99 4.06 -0.33
CA PRO A 54 -5.88 3.63 1.05
C PRO A 54 -7.24 3.18 1.57
N TYR A 55 -7.33 1.95 2.05
CA TYR A 55 -8.59 1.42 2.57
C TYR A 55 -9.00 2.20 3.83
N PRO A 56 -10.14 2.91 3.82
CA PRO A 56 -10.52 3.75 4.95
C PRO A 56 -11.16 2.91 6.06
N PRO A 57 -10.77 3.08 7.34
CA PRO A 57 -11.48 2.50 8.47
C PRO A 57 -12.72 3.37 8.76
N GLY A 58 -13.77 3.26 7.94
CA GLY A 58 -15.02 4.03 8.08
C GLY A 58 -15.03 5.37 7.34
N GLU A 59 -15.77 6.37 7.84
CA GLU A 59 -15.96 7.68 7.20
C GLU A 59 -14.74 8.62 7.26
N GLY A 60 -13.63 8.14 7.82
CA GLY A 60 -12.40 8.93 7.99
C GLY A 60 -11.49 8.91 6.76
N LYS A 61 -10.66 9.97 6.62
CA LYS A 61 -9.56 10.03 5.63
C LYS A 61 -8.31 9.23 6.04
N MET A 62 -8.44 8.36 7.04
CA MET A 62 -7.31 7.62 7.60
C MET A 62 -7.08 6.34 6.79
N ALA A 63 -5.83 5.90 6.67
CA ALA A 63 -5.53 4.60 6.10
C ALA A 63 -5.64 3.51 7.18
N PHE A 64 -6.19 2.35 6.85
CA PHE A 64 -6.13 1.19 7.74
C PHE A 64 -4.67 0.73 7.89
N GLY A 65 -4.12 0.83 9.11
CA GLY A 65 -2.70 0.55 9.38
C GLY A 65 -2.25 -0.86 8.98
N GLY A 66 -3.13 -1.86 9.10
CA GLY A 66 -2.85 -3.23 8.66
C GLY A 66 -2.64 -3.33 7.14
N HIS A 67 -3.36 -2.54 6.35
CA HIS A 67 -3.21 -2.47 4.89
C HIS A 67 -1.86 -1.87 4.51
N VAL A 68 -1.51 -0.74 5.12
CA VAL A 68 -0.22 -0.07 4.91
C VAL A 68 0.94 -1.01 5.27
N TYR A 69 0.84 -1.68 6.42
CA TYR A 69 1.84 -2.65 6.86
C TYR A 69 2.03 -3.79 5.85
N ALA A 70 0.94 -4.40 5.40
CA ALA A 70 0.98 -5.47 4.41
C ALA A 70 1.61 -5.00 3.10
N GLN A 71 1.25 -3.79 2.62
CA GLN A 71 1.81 -3.22 1.38
C GLN A 71 3.31 -2.93 1.52
N SER A 72 3.77 -2.39 2.64
CA SER A 72 5.18 -2.16 2.91
C SER A 72 5.96 -3.48 2.92
N ALA A 73 5.44 -4.50 3.60
CA ALA A 73 6.04 -5.84 3.62
C ALA A 73 6.09 -6.45 2.20
N TYR A 74 5.01 -6.34 1.44
CA TYR A 74 4.96 -6.84 0.07
C TYR A 74 5.95 -6.11 -0.86
N ALA A 75 6.07 -4.79 -0.75
CA ALA A 75 7.07 -4.01 -1.49
C ALA A 75 8.50 -4.47 -1.16
N ALA A 76 8.81 -4.66 0.12
CA ALA A 76 10.12 -5.16 0.56
C ALA A 76 10.41 -6.57 0.00
N SER A 77 9.41 -7.43 -0.14
CA SER A 77 9.60 -8.76 -0.75
C SER A 77 9.99 -8.70 -2.24
N LYS A 78 9.73 -7.59 -2.94
CA LYS A 78 10.05 -7.44 -4.37
C LYS A 78 11.51 -7.09 -4.62
N THR A 79 12.24 -6.64 -3.61
CA THR A 79 13.65 -6.21 -3.74
C THR A 79 14.64 -7.33 -3.44
N VAL A 80 14.14 -8.47 -2.94
CA VAL A 80 14.95 -9.66 -2.60
C VAL A 80 14.70 -10.78 -3.59
N GLU A 81 15.63 -11.71 -3.69
CA GLU A 81 15.49 -12.89 -4.53
C GLU A 81 14.38 -13.83 -4.02
N LYS A 82 13.97 -14.76 -4.88
CA LYS A 82 13.01 -15.80 -4.49
C LYS A 82 13.62 -16.70 -3.42
N GLY A 83 12.79 -17.16 -2.48
CA GLY A 83 13.20 -18.05 -1.38
C GLY A 83 13.46 -17.33 -0.05
N PHE A 84 13.48 -16.00 -0.05
CA PHE A 84 13.51 -15.21 1.18
C PHE A 84 12.09 -15.00 1.74
N VAL A 85 11.96 -15.03 3.06
CA VAL A 85 10.68 -14.87 3.78
C VAL A 85 10.78 -13.69 4.73
N ILE A 86 9.73 -12.88 4.79
CA ILE A 86 9.65 -11.76 5.73
C ILE A 86 9.51 -12.32 7.15
N HIS A 87 10.50 -12.04 8.00
CA HIS A 87 10.45 -12.36 9.43
C HIS A 87 10.15 -11.09 10.23
N VAL A 88 8.96 -11.02 10.83
CA VAL A 88 8.51 -9.83 11.58
C VAL A 88 8.65 -10.10 13.07
N ARG A 89 9.47 -9.30 13.77
CA ARG A 89 9.48 -9.26 15.23
C ARG A 89 8.79 -7.98 15.69
N SER A 90 7.56 -8.09 16.18
CA SER A 90 6.94 -7.01 16.96
C SER A 90 7.71 -6.87 18.27
N LEU A 91 8.47 -5.80 18.43
CA LEU A 91 9.03 -5.42 19.73
C LEU A 91 7.91 -4.73 20.53
N ALA A 92 7.10 -5.52 21.22
CA ALA A 92 6.31 -5.00 22.33
C ALA A 92 7.29 -4.65 23.47
N THR A 93 7.76 -3.41 23.50
CA THR A 93 8.47 -2.89 24.66
C THR A 93 7.52 -2.90 25.85
N HIS A 94 7.90 -3.66 26.88
CA HIS A 94 7.17 -3.81 28.12
C HIS A 94 6.85 -2.44 28.74
N ALA A 95 5.56 -2.15 28.91
CA ALA A 95 5.13 -1.11 29.83
C ALA A 95 5.38 -1.62 31.26
N HIS A 96 6.29 -0.98 31.96
CA HIS A 96 6.50 -1.22 33.39
C HIS A 96 5.33 -0.65 34.19
N SER A 97 4.90 -1.45 35.16
CA SER A 97 3.87 -1.21 36.18
C SER A 97 4.24 -0.11 37.17
#